data_AF-A0AAD9L4T9-F1
#
_entry.id   AF-A0AAD9L4T9-F1
#
_cell.length_a   1.000
_cell.length_b   1.000
_cell.length_c   1.000
_cell.angle_alpha   90.00
_cell.angle_beta   90.00
_cell.angle_gamma   90.00
#
_symmetry.space_group_name_H-M   'P 1'
#
loop_
_entity.id
_entity.type
_entity.pdbx_description
1 polymer ?
#
loop_
_entity_poly.entity_id
_entity_poly.type
_entity_poly.pdbx_seq_one_letter_code
_entity_poly.pdbx_strand_id
1 'polypeptide(L)'
;MKQSLSGRLPCVCGDDYGNYVAVLYLVIKLLYLANCLAQLVLLGAFLDADYLTLGLAVVSSLSRGRDWRVATRFPRVTLCDFECVLPINLFNETIFIFLWFWIVFVAIVTSLSGLRWLLEIRGFDQLRRENEARVREFTTDYLKQDGVFVMRLVGKNVGEVIAAEILFGLWTVYAKRNALLLDDRLTPFDV
;
A
#
# COMPACT_ATOMS: atom_id res chain seq x y z
N MET A 1 -4.72 11.16 35.72
CA MET A 1 -5.94 11.66 35.06
C MET A 1 -5.55 12.83 34.15
N LYS A 2 -5.27 12.58 32.87
CA LYS A 2 -5.11 13.63 31.85
C LYS A 2 -5.81 13.15 30.59
N GLN A 3 -7.04 13.62 30.41
CA GLN A 3 -7.83 13.39 29.21
C GLN A 3 -7.62 14.53 28.21
N SER A 4 -7.58 14.13 26.94
CA SER A 4 -8.16 14.80 25.77
C SER A 4 -7.54 16.11 25.29
N LEU A 5 -6.66 15.98 24.30
CA LEU A 5 -6.65 16.86 23.14
C LEU A 5 -6.11 16.11 21.90
N SER A 6 -6.89 15.14 21.40
CA SER A 6 -6.59 14.46 20.13
C SER A 6 -7.26 15.23 19.00
N GLY A 7 -6.57 16.26 18.52
CA GLY A 7 -6.83 16.90 17.24
C GLY A 7 -6.39 15.95 16.10
N ARG A 8 -7.24 15.85 15.09
CA ARG A 8 -7.15 14.92 13.95
C ARG A 8 -5.97 15.25 13.02
N LEU A 9 -4.76 14.83 13.40
CA LEU A 9 -3.71 14.51 12.43
C LEU A 9 -3.29 13.05 12.68
N PRO A 10 -3.12 12.22 11.64
CA PRO A 10 -2.54 10.89 11.82
C PRO A 10 -1.11 11.10 12.32
N CYS A 11 -0.87 10.80 13.59
CA CYS A 11 0.43 10.80 14.21
C CYS A 11 1.30 9.76 13.50
N VAL A 12 2.18 10.22 12.60
CA VAL A 12 2.99 9.38 11.70
C VAL A 12 4.26 8.85 12.36
N CYS A 13 4.70 9.36 13.52
CA CYS A 13 5.89 8.83 14.20
C CYS A 13 5.74 8.98 15.72
N GLY A 14 5.62 7.85 16.43
CA GLY A 14 5.72 7.79 17.89
C GLY A 14 6.64 6.64 18.29
N ASP A 15 7.80 6.97 18.83
CA ASP A 15 8.85 6.03 19.31
C ASP A 15 8.31 5.07 20.40
N ASP A 16 7.29 5.52 21.14
CA ASP A 16 6.69 4.77 22.24
C ASP A 16 5.89 3.53 21.81
N TYR A 17 5.40 3.46 20.56
CA TYR A 17 4.54 2.36 20.09
C TYR A 17 5.27 1.35 19.19
N GLY A 18 6.49 1.65 18.73
CA GLY A 18 7.23 0.80 17.79
C GLY A 18 6.40 0.42 16.56
N ASN A 19 5.87 1.43 15.87
CA ASN A 19 5.01 1.31 14.69
C ASN A 19 5.61 2.02 13.46
N TYR A 20 6.92 2.25 13.46
CA TYR A 20 7.61 3.00 12.42
C TYR A 20 7.62 2.24 11.10
N VAL A 21 7.92 0.94 11.13
CA VAL A 21 8.02 0.11 9.91
C VAL A 21 6.66 -0.03 9.24
N ALA A 22 5.59 -0.26 10.02
CA ALA A 22 4.26 -0.39 9.44
C ALA A 22 3.75 0.94 8.85
N VAL A 23 4.01 2.07 9.52
CA VAL A 23 3.67 3.39 8.98
C VAL A 23 4.47 3.70 7.72
N LEU A 24 5.78 3.46 7.74
CA LEU A 24 6.64 3.64 6.56
C LEU A 24 6.14 2.80 5.38
N TYR A 25 5.75 1.55 5.62
CA TYR A 25 5.17 0.68 4.59
C TYR A 25 3.89 1.27 3.97
N LEU A 26 2.98 1.77 4.79
CA LEU A 26 1.75 2.41 4.32
C LEU A 26 2.03 3.70 3.55
N VAL A 27 2.99 4.51 4.02
CA VAL A 27 3.44 5.72 3.32
C VAL A 27 4.00 5.38 1.95
N ILE A 28 4.86 4.35 1.83
CA ILE A 28 5.39 3.90 0.54
C ILE A 28 4.25 3.49 -0.41
N LYS A 29 3.23 2.78 0.07
CA LYS A 29 2.04 2.44 -0.74
C LYS A 29 1.28 3.67 -1.22
N LEU A 30 1.15 4.70 -0.38
CA LEU A 30 0.55 5.98 -0.78
C LEU A 30 1.41 6.71 -1.81
N LEU A 31 2.74 6.69 -1.69
CA LEU A 31 3.64 7.25 -2.70
C LEU A 31 3.50 6.56 -4.05
N TYR A 32 3.34 5.23 -4.08
CA TYR A 32 3.06 4.51 -5.33
C TYR A 32 1.72 4.93 -5.96
N LEU A 33 0.68 5.17 -5.16
CA LEU A 33 -0.59 5.70 -5.65
C LEU A 33 -0.44 7.12 -6.19
N ALA A 34 0.26 7.99 -5.45
CA ALA A 34 0.56 9.33 -5.90
C ALA A 34 1.35 9.33 -7.22
N ASN A 35 2.30 8.40 -7.39
CA ASN A 35 3.03 8.22 -8.63
C ASN A 35 2.10 7.83 -9.79
N CYS A 36 1.16 6.90 -9.57
CA CYS A 36 0.17 6.55 -10.59
C CYS A 36 -0.72 7.75 -10.97
N LEU A 37 -1.16 8.54 -9.99
CA LEU A 37 -1.95 9.75 -10.24
C LEU A 37 -1.16 10.82 -11.00
N ALA A 38 0.11 11.03 -10.63
CA ALA A 38 0.99 11.95 -11.33
C ALA A 38 1.21 11.52 -12.80
N GLN A 39 1.41 10.22 -13.04
CA GLN A 39 1.51 9.67 -14.40
C GLN A 39 0.22 9.86 -15.21
N LEU A 40 -0.95 9.72 -14.56
CA LEU A 40 -2.25 9.97 -15.20
C LEU A 40 -2.45 11.45 -15.56
N VAL A 41 -2.05 12.37 -14.67
CA VAL A 41 -2.08 13.81 -14.92
C VAL A 41 -1.12 14.21 -16.03
N LEU A 42 0.10 13.69 -16.03
CA LEU A 42 1.09 13.95 -17.07
C LEU A 42 0.62 13.47 -18.44
N LEU A 43 -0.02 12.29 -18.48
CA LEU A 43 -0.64 11.77 -19.70
C LEU A 43 -1.77 12.69 -20.19
N GLY A 44 -2.64 13.16 -19.29
CA GLY A 44 -3.69 14.13 -19.62
C GLY A 44 -3.12 15.45 -20.17
N ALA A 45 -2.09 15.98 -19.54
CA ALA A 45 -1.41 17.20 -19.98
C ALA A 45 -0.74 17.04 -21.35
N PHE A 46 -0.15 15.88 -21.65
CA PHE A 46 0.47 15.62 -22.96
C PHE A 46 -0.56 15.51 -24.09
N LEU A 47 -1.74 14.93 -23.82
CA LEU A 47 -2.81 14.76 -24.80
C LEU A 47 -3.75 15.98 -24.87
N ASP A 48 -3.47 17.04 -24.11
CA ASP A 48 -4.37 18.19 -23.89
C ASP A 48 -5.79 17.73 -23.53
N ALA A 49 -5.92 16.67 -22.75
CA ALA A 49 -7.17 15.99 -22.47
C ALA A 49 -7.46 15.93 -20.98
N ASP A 50 -8.74 15.87 -20.65
CA ASP A 50 -9.20 15.62 -19.29
C ASP A 50 -8.77 14.21 -18.84
N TYR A 51 -7.90 14.18 -17.84
CA TYR A 51 -7.16 13.02 -17.31
C TYR A 51 -8.02 11.78 -17.00
N LEU A 52 -9.24 11.95 -16.47
CA LEU A 52 -10.15 10.86 -16.12
C LEU A 52 -11.17 10.54 -17.23
N THR A 53 -11.61 11.54 -17.97
CA THR A 53 -12.70 11.36 -18.93
C THR A 53 -12.21 10.73 -20.24
N LEU A 54 -10.91 10.82 -20.56
CA LEU A 54 -10.31 10.21 -21.75
C LEU A 54 -10.64 8.71 -21.86
N GLY A 55 -10.25 7.90 -20.88
CA GLY A 55 -10.48 6.45 -20.94
C GLY A 55 -11.94 6.06 -20.74
N LEU A 56 -12.67 6.77 -19.86
CA LEU A 56 -14.12 6.55 -19.67
C LEU A 56 -14.91 6.85 -20.95
N ALA A 57 -14.55 7.91 -21.68
CA ALA A 57 -15.18 8.25 -22.96
C ALA A 57 -14.94 7.17 -24.02
N VAL A 58 -13.72 6.60 -24.09
CA VAL A 58 -13.37 5.48 -24.98
C VAL A 58 -14.21 4.24 -24.66
N VAL A 59 -14.26 3.82 -23.38
CA VAL A 59 -15.08 2.67 -22.95
C VAL A 59 -16.56 2.90 -23.24
N SER A 60 -17.06 4.11 -22.97
CA SER A 60 -18.46 4.46 -23.20
C SER A 60 -18.83 4.49 -24.69
N SER A 61 -17.86 4.74 -25.58
CA SER A 61 -18.07 4.76 -27.03
C SER A 61 -18.02 3.36 -27.63
N LEU A 62 -17.08 2.53 -27.16
CA LEU A 62 -16.99 1.11 -27.51
C LEU A 62 -18.24 0.33 -27.08
N SER A 63 -18.73 0.54 -25.86
CA SER A 63 -19.95 -0.11 -25.34
C SER A 63 -21.22 0.27 -26.11
N ARG A 64 -21.24 1.44 -26.75
CA ARG A 64 -22.33 1.90 -27.61
C ARG A 64 -22.17 1.49 -29.08
N GLY A 65 -21.17 0.65 -29.40
CA GLY A 65 -20.90 0.19 -30.76
C GLY A 65 -20.46 1.31 -31.71
N ARG A 66 -19.98 2.43 -31.18
CA ARG A 66 -19.46 3.55 -31.98
C ARG A 66 -17.95 3.41 -32.13
N ASP A 67 -17.42 3.87 -33.27
CA ASP A 67 -15.98 3.94 -33.48
C ASP A 67 -15.33 4.81 -32.39
N TRP A 68 -14.40 4.23 -31.65
CA TRP A 68 -13.58 4.93 -30.66
C TRP A 68 -12.60 5.93 -31.31
N ARG A 69 -12.39 5.78 -32.63
CA ARG A 69 -11.53 6.61 -33.48
C ARG A 69 -12.10 8.00 -33.80
N VAL A 70 -13.25 8.36 -33.23
CA VAL A 70 -13.98 9.63 -33.50
C VAL A 70 -13.49 10.78 -32.61
N ALA A 71 -12.47 10.57 -31.76
CA ALA A 71 -11.78 11.68 -31.11
C ALA A 71 -11.00 12.49 -32.16
N THR A 72 -11.62 13.54 -32.70
CA THR A 72 -11.08 14.55 -33.63
C THR A 72 -9.90 15.36 -33.07
N ARG A 73 -9.25 14.89 -31.99
CA ARG A 73 -8.23 15.64 -31.24
C ARG A 73 -6.84 15.55 -31.86
N PHE A 74 -6.56 14.48 -32.60
CA PHE A 74 -5.33 14.33 -33.38
C PHE A 74 -5.65 14.42 -34.88
N PRO A 75 -5.29 15.52 -35.57
CA PRO A 75 -5.45 15.58 -37.02
C PRO A 75 -4.58 14.49 -37.66
N ARG A 76 -5.23 13.53 -38.32
CA ARG A 76 -4.58 12.40 -39.00
C ARG A 76 -3.97 12.78 -40.35
N VAL A 77 -4.23 14.01 -40.78
CA VAL A 77 -3.66 14.66 -41.96
C VAL A 77 -3.31 16.10 -41.58
N THR A 78 -2.04 16.48 -41.75
CA THR A 78 -1.62 17.88 -41.74
C THR A 78 -1.74 18.41 -43.15
N LEU A 79 -2.46 19.52 -43.34
CA LEU A 79 -2.63 20.18 -44.63
C LEU A 79 -1.29 20.83 -45.03
N CYS A 80 -0.44 20.03 -45.67
CA CYS A 80 0.71 20.48 -46.44
C CYS A 80 0.42 20.07 -47.89
N ASP A 81 0.87 20.83 -48.88
CA ASP A 81 0.57 20.63 -50.31
C ASP A 81 0.95 19.24 -50.89
N PHE A 82 1.56 18.39 -50.06
CA PHE A 82 1.76 16.96 -50.29
C PHE A 82 1.22 16.20 -49.08
N GLU A 83 0.26 15.30 -49.29
CA GLU A 83 -0.34 14.46 -48.24
C GLU A 83 0.70 13.51 -47.62
N CYS A 84 1.47 14.01 -46.65
CA CYS A 84 2.33 13.19 -45.81
C CYS A 84 1.55 12.79 -44.56
N VAL A 85 1.04 11.56 -44.52
CA VAL A 85 0.51 10.96 -43.29
C VAL A 85 1.68 10.77 -42.34
N LEU A 86 1.66 11.41 -41.17
CA LEU A 86 2.70 11.24 -40.16
C LEU A 86 2.37 9.98 -39.34
N PRO A 87 2.99 8.81 -39.61
CA PRO A 87 2.60 7.54 -38.98
C PRO A 87 2.83 7.56 -37.46
N ILE A 88 3.71 8.47 -37.01
CA ILE A 88 4.04 8.68 -35.60
C ILE A 88 2.83 9.11 -34.76
N ASN A 89 1.90 9.88 -35.34
CA ASN A 89 0.75 10.41 -34.60
C ASN A 89 -0.31 9.33 -34.36
N LEU A 90 -0.49 8.43 -35.34
CA LEU A 90 -1.38 7.28 -35.23
C LEU A 90 -0.84 6.22 -34.25
N PHE A 91 0.49 6.03 -34.23
CA PHE A 91 1.14 5.14 -33.27
C PHE A 91 1.00 5.65 -31.83
N ASN A 92 1.21 6.96 -31.64
CA ASN A 92 1.04 7.64 -30.36
C ASN A 92 -0.40 7.54 -29.84
N GLU A 93 -1.40 7.76 -30.69
CA GLU A 93 -2.82 7.64 -30.31
C GLU A 93 -3.15 6.26 -29.70
N THR A 94 -2.60 5.19 -30.26
CA THR A 94 -2.89 3.82 -29.80
C THR A 94 -2.14 3.46 -28.52
N ILE A 95 -0.86 3.85 -28.40
CA ILE A 95 -0.06 3.51 -27.22
C ILE A 95 -0.49 4.29 -25.97
N PHE A 96 -0.93 5.55 -26.11
CA PHE A 96 -1.40 6.34 -24.97
C PHE A 96 -2.72 5.83 -24.39
N ILE A 97 -3.62 5.31 -25.22
CA ILE A 97 -4.85 4.66 -24.75
C ILE A 97 -4.51 3.39 -23.97
N PHE A 98 -3.59 2.56 -24.49
CA PHE A 98 -3.12 1.37 -23.78
C PHE A 98 -2.47 1.71 -22.43
N LEU A 99 -1.60 2.72 -22.40
CA LEU A 99 -0.94 3.20 -21.19
C LEU A 99 -1.95 3.75 -20.16
N TRP A 100 -2.99 4.45 -20.59
CA TRP A 100 -4.05 4.93 -19.67
C TRP A 100 -4.72 3.76 -18.94
N PHE A 101 -5.15 2.73 -19.67
CA PHE A 101 -5.78 1.55 -19.06
C PHE A 101 -4.81 0.80 -18.15
N TRP A 102 -3.54 0.70 -18.55
CA TRP A 102 -2.50 0.09 -17.74
C TRP A 102 -2.28 0.84 -16.43
N ILE A 103 -2.13 2.16 -16.45
CA ILE A 103 -1.95 2.99 -15.25
C ILE A 103 -3.16 2.86 -14.32
N VAL A 104 -4.39 2.88 -14.86
CA VAL A 104 -5.61 2.67 -14.07
C VAL A 104 -5.64 1.27 -13.44
N PHE A 105 -5.27 0.23 -14.18
CA PHE A 105 -5.17 -1.12 -13.64
C PHE A 105 -4.14 -1.20 -12.50
N VAL A 106 -2.93 -0.66 -12.69
CA VAL A 106 -1.89 -0.61 -11.66
C VAL A 106 -2.35 0.18 -10.43
N ALA A 107 -3.05 1.31 -10.64
CA ALA A 107 -3.61 2.11 -9.56
C ALA A 107 -4.63 1.30 -8.74
N ILE A 108 -5.57 0.60 -9.40
CA ILE A 108 -6.57 -0.25 -8.72
C ILE A 108 -5.90 -1.36 -7.91
N VAL A 109 -4.95 -2.09 -8.51
CA VAL A 109 -4.22 -3.17 -7.82
C VAL A 109 -3.47 -2.63 -6.60
N THR A 110 -2.83 -1.47 -6.75
CA THR A 110 -2.11 -0.81 -5.65
C THR A 110 -3.05 -0.35 -4.54
N SER A 111 -4.21 0.23 -4.89
CA SER A 111 -5.23 0.65 -3.92
C SER A 111 -5.81 -0.53 -3.15
N LEU A 112 -6.13 -1.63 -3.84
CA LEU A 112 -6.63 -2.85 -3.20
C LEU A 112 -5.57 -3.48 -2.28
N SER A 113 -4.30 -3.49 -2.70
CA SER A 113 -3.19 -3.95 -1.87
C SER A 113 -3.06 -3.09 -0.59
N GLY A 114 -3.10 -1.76 -0.72
CA GLY A 114 -3.06 -0.85 0.43
C GLY A 114 -4.25 -1.01 1.37
N LEU A 115 -5.47 -1.13 0.84
CA LEU A 115 -6.69 -1.29 1.64
C LEU A 115 -6.69 -2.62 2.41
N ARG A 116 -6.29 -3.73 1.76
CA ARG A 116 -6.15 -5.03 2.43
C ARG A 116 -5.20 -4.95 3.61
N TRP A 117 -4.03 -4.34 3.44
CA TRP A 117 -3.07 -4.15 4.53
C TRP A 117 -3.62 -3.26 5.65
N LEU A 118 -4.35 -2.19 5.31
CA LEU A 118 -4.97 -1.32 6.30
C LEU A 118 -6.02 -2.05 7.16
N LEU A 119 -6.88 -2.85 6.53
CA LEU A 119 -7.89 -3.66 7.23
C LEU A 119 -7.24 -4.70 8.14
N GLU A 120 -6.16 -5.31 7.67
CA GLU A 120 -5.46 -6.36 8.41
C GLU A 120 -4.71 -5.85 9.64
N ILE A 121 -4.13 -4.65 9.56
CA ILE A 121 -3.53 -3.96 10.72
C ILE A 121 -4.62 -3.66 11.76
N ARG A 122 -5.77 -3.11 11.33
CA ARG A 122 -6.90 -2.82 12.22
C ARG A 122 -7.48 -4.08 12.88
N GLY A 123 -7.62 -5.16 12.11
CA GLY A 123 -8.11 -6.43 12.64
C GLY A 123 -7.14 -7.05 13.65
N PHE A 124 -5.83 -6.88 13.46
CA PHE A 124 -4.85 -7.34 14.46
C PHE A 124 -4.95 -6.59 15.77
N ASP A 125 -5.06 -5.26 15.72
CA ASP A 125 -5.17 -4.46 16.93
C ASP A 125 -6.40 -4.88 17.76
N GLN A 126 -7.45 -5.36 17.11
CA GLN A 126 -8.61 -5.95 17.76
C GLN A 126 -8.30 -7.33 18.37
N LEU A 127 -7.80 -8.30 17.58
CA LEU A 127 -7.42 -9.63 18.09
C LEU A 127 -6.41 -9.55 19.25
N ARG A 128 -5.45 -8.63 19.16
CA ARG A 128 -4.43 -8.39 20.20
C ARG A 128 -5.05 -7.98 21.54
N ARG A 129 -6.20 -7.28 21.53
CA ARG A 129 -6.91 -6.89 22.76
C ARG A 129 -7.68 -8.05 23.39
N GLU A 130 -8.14 -8.99 22.57
CA GLU A 130 -8.93 -10.15 22.98
C GLU A 130 -8.08 -11.33 23.48
N ASN A 131 -6.80 -11.40 23.06
CA ASN A 131 -5.88 -12.45 23.47
C ASN A 131 -5.46 -12.39 24.95
N GLU A 132 -5.00 -13.54 25.46
CA GLU A 132 -4.49 -13.70 26.82
C GLU A 132 -3.38 -12.70 27.18
N ALA A 133 -3.30 -12.34 28.47
CA ALA A 133 -2.35 -11.35 28.97
C ALA A 133 -0.88 -11.66 28.61
N ARG A 134 -0.47 -12.94 28.63
CA ARG A 134 0.90 -13.35 28.27
C ARG A 134 1.21 -13.15 26.78
N VAL A 135 0.27 -13.51 25.90
CA VAL A 135 0.41 -13.31 24.45
C VAL A 135 0.42 -11.80 24.15
N ARG A 136 -0.44 -11.05 24.84
CA ARG A 136 -0.48 -9.60 24.73
C ARG A 136 0.87 -9.00 25.14
N GLU A 137 1.41 -9.33 26.30
CA GLU A 137 2.71 -8.87 26.80
C GLU A 137 3.85 -9.19 25.82
N PHE A 138 3.90 -10.41 25.27
CA PHE A 138 4.86 -10.77 24.24
C PHE A 138 4.72 -9.89 22.99
N THR A 139 3.51 -9.67 22.50
CA THR A 139 3.28 -8.84 21.29
C THR A 139 3.42 -7.34 21.53
N THR A 140 3.25 -6.85 22.76
CA THR A 140 3.34 -5.42 23.09
C THR A 140 4.75 -5.03 23.49
N ASP A 141 5.40 -5.81 24.34
CA ASP A 141 6.60 -5.40 25.06
C ASP A 141 7.86 -6.00 24.42
N TYR A 142 7.77 -7.25 23.96
CA TYR A 142 8.90 -7.92 23.31
C TYR A 142 8.91 -7.67 21.79
N LEU A 143 7.84 -8.01 21.08
CA LEU A 143 7.78 -7.94 19.62
C LEU A 143 7.41 -6.55 19.09
N LYS A 144 6.63 -5.79 19.86
CA LYS A 144 6.01 -4.51 19.47
C LYS A 144 5.15 -4.63 18.19
N GLN A 145 4.51 -3.54 17.78
CA GLN A 145 3.62 -3.54 16.60
C GLN A 145 4.40 -3.83 15.30
N ASP A 146 5.60 -3.27 15.16
CA ASP A 146 6.47 -3.48 14.01
C ASP A 146 6.93 -4.94 13.87
N GLY A 147 7.29 -5.62 14.97
CA GLY A 147 7.71 -7.01 14.88
C GLY A 147 6.57 -7.95 14.48
N VAL A 148 5.34 -7.70 14.95
CA VAL A 148 4.15 -8.42 14.45
C VAL A 148 3.94 -8.13 12.97
N PHE A 149 4.04 -6.86 12.55
CA PHE A 149 3.90 -6.48 11.15
C PHE A 149 4.92 -7.18 10.25
N VAL A 150 6.19 -7.24 10.68
CA VAL A 150 7.26 -7.96 9.98
C VAL A 150 6.96 -9.46 9.91
N MET A 151 6.49 -10.09 10.99
CA MET A 151 6.14 -11.51 10.97
C MET A 151 5.04 -11.83 9.97
N ARG A 152 4.04 -10.95 9.85
CA ARG A 152 2.99 -11.08 8.82
C ARG A 152 3.51 -10.86 7.42
N LEU A 153 4.42 -9.90 7.25
CA LEU A 153 5.08 -9.68 5.97
C LEU A 153 5.86 -10.92 5.55
N VAL A 154 6.60 -11.55 6.47
CA VAL A 154 7.29 -12.82 6.22
C VAL A 154 6.27 -13.92 5.89
N GLY A 155 5.20 -14.06 6.66
CA GLY A 155 4.17 -15.08 6.41
C GLY A 155 3.55 -15.00 5.01
N LYS A 156 3.27 -13.79 4.54
CA LYS A 156 2.70 -13.57 3.20
C LYS A 156 3.67 -13.74 2.04
N ASN A 157 4.95 -13.44 2.24
CA ASN A 157 5.95 -13.47 1.15
C ASN A 157 6.74 -14.79 1.11
N VAL A 158 7.01 -15.39 2.26
CA VAL A 158 7.84 -16.58 2.43
C VAL A 158 7.00 -17.81 2.74
N GLY A 159 5.88 -17.63 3.44
CA GLY A 159 4.93 -18.68 3.80
C GLY A 159 4.63 -18.69 5.30
N GLU A 160 3.39 -19.05 5.66
CA GLU A 160 2.91 -19.03 7.04
C GLU A 160 3.65 -20.03 7.94
N VAL A 161 4.05 -21.19 7.40
CA VAL A 161 4.79 -22.23 8.15
C VAL A 161 6.13 -21.69 8.63
N ILE A 162 6.89 -21.04 7.73
CA ILE A 162 8.21 -20.48 8.06
C ILE A 162 8.06 -19.33 9.06
N ALA A 163 7.05 -18.47 8.87
CA ALA A 163 6.77 -17.41 9.83
C ALA A 163 6.41 -17.96 11.23
N ALA A 164 5.66 -19.06 11.29
CA ALA A 164 5.31 -19.71 12.55
C ALA A 164 6.54 -20.32 13.25
N GLU A 165 7.47 -20.92 12.51
CA GLU A 165 8.74 -21.43 13.05
C GLU A 165 9.58 -20.30 13.65
N ILE A 166 9.71 -19.18 12.94
CA ILE A 166 10.45 -18.01 13.46
C ILE A 166 9.75 -17.45 14.71
N LEU A 167 8.42 -17.34 14.68
CA LEU A 167 7.63 -16.85 15.82
C LEU A 167 7.78 -17.76 17.04
N PHE A 168 7.79 -19.08 16.84
CA PHE A 168 8.03 -20.06 17.89
C PHE A 168 9.44 -19.91 18.47
N GLY A 169 10.45 -19.76 17.61
CA GLY A 169 11.82 -19.47 18.03
C GLY A 169 11.90 -18.23 18.93
N LEU A 170 11.29 -17.12 18.52
CA LEU A 170 11.23 -15.89 19.32
C LEU A 170 10.49 -16.07 20.65
N TRP A 171 9.39 -16.83 20.64
CA TRP A 171 8.64 -17.13 21.86
C TRP A 171 9.48 -17.90 22.88
N THR A 172 10.24 -18.92 22.44
CA THR A 172 11.10 -19.70 23.35
C THR A 172 12.19 -18.85 24.00
N VAL A 173 12.79 -17.93 23.23
CA VAL A 173 13.79 -16.98 23.73
C VAL A 173 13.16 -16.02 24.75
N TYR A 174 11.98 -15.47 24.45
CA TYR A 174 11.23 -14.62 25.37
C TYR A 174 10.88 -15.35 26.67
N ALA A 175 10.34 -16.57 26.57
CA ALA A 175 9.94 -17.37 27.73
C ALA A 175 11.14 -17.69 28.63
N LYS A 176 12.29 -18.05 28.05
CA LYS A 176 13.53 -18.31 28.80
C LYS A 176 14.03 -17.04 29.50
N ARG A 177 14.03 -15.89 28.80
CA ARG A 177 14.42 -14.61 29.40
C ARG A 177 13.50 -14.23 30.55
N ASN A 178 12.18 -14.40 30.38
CA ASN A 178 11.22 -14.05 31.43
C ASN A 178 11.36 -14.97 32.65
N ALA A 179 11.65 -16.26 32.46
CA ALA A 179 11.94 -17.19 33.55
C ALA A 179 13.19 -16.78 34.36
N LEU A 180 14.27 -16.36 33.70
CA LEU A 180 15.48 -15.86 34.36
C LEU A 180 15.22 -14.56 35.15
N LEU A 181 14.41 -13.66 34.62
CA LEU A 181 14.02 -12.41 35.30
C LEU A 181 13.08 -12.64 36.51
N LEU A 182 12.45 -13.80 36.60
CA LEU A 182 11.66 -14.21 37.75
C LEU A 182 12.56 -14.84 38.83
N ASP A 183 13.56 -15.62 38.43
CA ASP A 183 14.56 -16.22 39.33
C ASP A 183 15.37 -15.14 40.06
N ASP A 184 15.91 -14.16 39.32
CA ASP A 184 16.70 -13.04 39.86
C ASP A 184 15.87 -12.08 40.74
N ARG A 185 14.54 -12.05 40.55
CA ARG A 185 13.60 -11.32 41.42
C ARG A 185 13.20 -12.07 42.68
N LEU A 186 13.40 -13.39 42.74
CA LEU A 186 13.19 -14.20 43.94
C LEU A 186 14.42 -14.26 44.86
N THR A 187 15.58 -13.77 44.41
CA THR A 187 16.82 -13.65 45.20
C THR A 187 17.14 -12.23 45.71
N PRO A 188 16.21 -11.40 46.22
CA PRO A 188 16.62 -10.25 47.02
C PRO A 188 16.93 -10.77 48.44
N PHE A 189 18.18 -10.61 48.89
CA PHE A 189 18.72 -10.98 50.22
C PHE A 189 19.31 -12.40 50.39
N ASP A 190 20.44 -12.67 49.72
CA ASP A 190 21.47 -13.58 50.26
C ASP A 190 22.86 -12.90 50.11
N VAL A 191 23.08 -11.80 50.84
CA VAL A 191 24.40 -11.28 51.28
C VAL A 191 24.22 -10.66 52.65
#